data_AF-A0A2E7DSF0-F1
#
_entry.id   AF-A0A2E7DSF0-F1
#
_cell.length_a   1.000
_cell.length_b   1.000
_cell.length_c   1.000
_cell.angle_alpha   90.00
_cell.angle_beta   90.00
_cell.angle_gamma   90.00
#
_symmetry.space_group_name_H-M   'P 1'
#
loop_
_entity.id
_entity.type
_entity.pdbx_description
1 polymer ?
#
loop_
_entity_poly.entity_id
_entity_poly.type
_entity_poly.pdbx_seq_one_letter_code
_entity_poly.pdbx_strand_id
1 'polypeptide(L)'
;MAQILKFTYPTGKIFIGICSDEGWEDFSALDWPKYRAEIATLPVHERVDYTIRRQVLWEDHEVSSDELFQRWQDIVSDYNASDPEVGYNMPSDNLKAVCKADGWKFGVDGCRAGWFYIGSQGSDIKYGIVKTIAELFDRFKNIDEVVIDIPIGLHDEGAQARSCDSLARKALKPRGSTVFPAPVRPCLYADTYEEACRISERLTGKKLSQQAYNIFAKIREVDELLQRDASLRSVISEAHPELGFCMLNGGNPLLTKKKNSDGIAERLALLKRYLEWAPQLYEEATGQYARQVLAKDDIVDAMMCLCIAQAPEREKETVPAPVIHDGQGIEMAMHIFSPSQQTGD
;
A
#
# COMPACT_ATOMS: atom_id res chain seq x y z
N MET A 1 25.67 -1.09 -1.34
CA MET A 1 26.50 -1.42 -0.16
C MET A 1 25.60 -1.44 1.06
N ALA A 2 25.59 -2.54 1.81
CA ALA A 2 24.84 -2.66 3.06
C ALA A 2 25.77 -2.44 4.25
N GLN A 3 25.31 -1.71 5.25
CA GLN A 3 26.03 -1.48 6.51
C GLN A 3 25.13 -1.78 7.70
N ILE A 4 25.68 -2.36 8.76
CA ILE A 4 25.06 -2.42 10.09
C ILE A 4 25.73 -1.35 10.95
N LEU A 5 24.91 -0.44 11.46
CA LEU A 5 25.35 0.74 12.18
C LEU A 5 24.92 0.66 13.64
N LYS A 6 25.78 1.14 14.54
CA LYS A 6 25.44 1.40 15.94
C LYS A 6 25.40 2.90 16.19
N PHE A 7 24.30 3.35 16.75
CA PHE A 7 24.12 4.69 17.28
C PHE A 7 24.22 4.62 18.80
N THR A 8 24.96 5.55 19.40
CA THR A 8 25.03 5.71 20.86
C THR A 8 24.47 7.08 21.21
N TYR A 9 23.44 7.09 22.03
CA TYR A 9 22.69 8.29 22.39
C TYR A 9 23.24 8.91 23.69
N PRO A 10 22.88 10.18 23.98
CA PRO A 10 23.30 10.86 25.21
C PRO A 10 22.84 10.15 26.49
N THR A 11 21.75 9.39 26.41
CA THR A 11 21.25 8.53 27.49
C THR A 11 22.19 7.36 27.84
N GLY A 12 23.22 7.11 27.04
CA GLY A 12 24.11 5.96 27.15
C GLY A 12 23.59 4.69 26.46
N LYS A 13 22.31 4.68 26.05
CA LYS A 13 21.70 3.58 25.33
C LYS A 13 22.12 3.55 23.87
N ILE A 14 22.01 2.38 23.26
CA ILE A 14 22.38 2.16 21.86
C ILE A 14 21.19 1.78 20.98
N PHE A 15 21.30 2.04 19.69
CA PHE A 15 20.42 1.49 18.67
C PHE A 15 21.27 0.89 17.56
N ILE A 16 20.93 -0.33 17.13
CA ILE A 16 21.60 -0.99 16.02
C ILE A 16 20.63 -1.05 14.84
N GLY A 17 20.98 -0.39 13.74
CA GLY A 17 20.19 -0.32 12.52
C GLY A 17 20.96 -0.85 11.31
N ILE A 18 20.25 -0.99 10.19
CA ILE A 18 20.84 -1.35 8.89
C ILE A 18 20.66 -0.16 7.95
N CYS A 19 21.64 0.07 7.09
CA CYS A 19 21.57 1.05 6.02
C CYS A 19 21.90 0.34 4.70
N SER A 20 21.01 0.46 3.72
CA SER A 20 21.19 -0.07 2.37
C SER A 20 21.01 1.07 1.37
N ASP A 21 22.06 1.87 1.15
CA ASP A 21 22.33 2.68 -0.05
C ASP A 21 23.55 3.60 0.18
N GLU A 22 24.19 4.06 -0.90
CA GLU A 22 25.36 4.97 -0.86
C GLU A 22 25.01 6.41 -0.41
N GLY A 23 23.73 6.68 -0.14
CA GLY A 23 23.27 7.95 0.40
C GLY A 23 23.67 8.12 1.85
N TRP A 24 24.52 9.10 2.14
CA TRP A 24 24.93 9.51 3.50
C TRP A 24 23.78 10.02 4.39
N GLU A 25 22.52 9.96 3.93
CA GLU A 25 21.38 10.74 4.45
C GLU A 25 20.27 9.92 5.15
N ASP A 26 20.47 8.63 5.44
CA ASP A 26 19.46 7.92 6.24
C ASP A 26 19.59 8.22 7.74
N PHE A 27 19.01 9.37 8.12
CA PHE A 27 18.90 9.86 9.49
C PHE A 27 17.71 9.24 10.26
N SER A 28 17.08 8.17 9.78
CA SER A 28 15.93 7.52 10.44
C SER A 28 16.18 7.10 11.89
N ALA A 29 17.44 6.83 12.26
CA ALA A 29 17.84 6.58 13.65
C ALA A 29 17.69 7.81 14.58
N LEU A 30 17.68 9.04 14.05
CA LEU A 30 17.47 10.26 14.84
C LEU A 30 15.98 10.48 15.20
N ASP A 31 15.06 9.87 14.45
CA ASP A 31 13.63 10.19 14.53
C ASP A 31 12.80 9.15 15.33
N TRP A 32 13.47 8.33 16.14
CA TRP A 32 12.83 7.24 16.88
C TRP A 32 11.95 7.75 18.05
N PRO A 33 10.64 7.41 18.09
CA PRO A 33 9.69 7.96 19.07
C PRO A 33 10.06 7.74 20.55
N LYS A 34 10.72 6.61 20.90
CA LYS A 34 11.13 6.34 22.29
C LYS A 34 12.35 7.14 22.73
N TYR A 35 13.30 7.39 21.82
CA TYR A 35 14.41 8.29 22.10
C TYR A 35 13.91 9.69 22.45
N ARG A 36 12.91 10.21 21.71
CA ARG A 36 12.28 11.51 22.01
C ARG A 36 11.63 11.57 23.40
N ALA A 37 11.06 10.48 23.89
CA ALA A 37 10.48 10.43 25.22
C ALA A 37 11.55 10.46 26.32
N GLU A 38 12.64 9.71 26.15
CA GLU A 38 13.73 9.67 27.16
C GLU A 38 14.59 10.92 27.13
N ILE A 39 14.92 11.48 25.96
CA ILE A 39 15.69 12.72 25.87
C ILE A 39 14.96 13.88 26.58
N ALA A 40 13.62 13.89 26.57
CA ALA A 40 12.82 14.89 27.25
C ALA A 40 13.03 14.89 28.78
N THR A 41 13.48 13.76 29.34
CA THR A 41 13.79 13.59 30.77
C THR A 41 15.20 14.06 31.15
N LEU A 42 16.09 14.28 30.17
CA LEU A 42 17.45 14.76 30.41
C LEU A 42 17.48 16.24 30.84
N PRO A 43 18.53 16.67 31.55
CA PRO A 43 18.77 18.08 31.84
C PRO A 43 18.70 18.97 30.59
N VAL A 44 18.23 20.22 30.72
CA VAL A 44 18.11 21.17 29.58
C VAL A 44 19.39 21.24 28.75
N HIS A 45 20.57 21.27 29.37
CA HIS A 45 21.83 21.38 28.66
C HIS A 45 22.13 20.15 27.78
N GLU A 46 21.77 18.95 28.22
CA GLU A 46 21.89 17.71 27.43
C GLU A 46 20.78 17.57 26.37
N ARG A 47 19.73 18.39 26.41
CA ARG A 47 18.66 18.42 25.40
C ARG A 47 18.96 19.38 24.26
N VAL A 48 19.76 20.41 24.49
CA VAL A 48 20.06 21.47 23.52
C VAL A 48 21.46 21.36 22.92
N ASP A 49 22.37 20.62 23.58
CA ASP A 49 23.72 20.34 23.08
C ASP A 49 24.10 18.90 23.43
N TYR A 50 24.13 18.04 22.43
CA TYR A 50 24.44 16.63 22.61
C TYR A 50 25.04 15.99 21.36
N THR A 51 25.71 14.86 21.55
CA THR A 51 26.29 14.08 20.46
C THR A 51 25.62 12.72 20.39
N ILE A 52 25.21 12.32 19.18
CA ILE A 52 24.91 10.93 18.86
C ILE A 52 26.09 10.38 18.07
N ARG A 53 26.72 9.33 18.60
CA ARG A 53 27.87 8.70 17.94
C ARG A 53 27.38 7.61 16.99
N ARG A 54 27.72 7.71 15.71
CA ARG A 54 27.56 6.65 14.71
C ARG A 54 28.84 5.80 14.61
N GLN A 55 28.68 4.48 14.53
CA GLN A 55 29.75 3.52 14.29
C GLN A 55 29.29 2.47 13.29
N VAL A 56 30.09 2.20 12.24
CA VAL A 56 29.88 1.03 11.37
C VAL A 56 30.37 -0.22 12.11
N LEU A 57 29.48 -1.19 12.31
CA LEU A 57 29.81 -2.47 12.94
C LEU A 57 30.13 -3.56 11.91
N TRP A 58 29.52 -3.48 10.74
CA TRP A 58 29.66 -4.46 9.68
C TRP A 58 29.24 -3.84 8.34
N GLU A 59 29.82 -4.31 7.24
CA GLU A 59 29.46 -3.87 5.88
C GLU A 59 29.74 -4.96 4.85
N ASP A 60 28.94 -4.99 3.78
CA ASP A 60 29.09 -5.91 2.66
C ASP A 60 28.46 -5.33 1.38
N HIS A 61 29.04 -5.64 0.22
CA HIS A 61 28.60 -5.12 -1.07
C HIS A 61 27.62 -6.02 -1.82
N GLU A 62 27.58 -7.31 -1.50
CA GLU A 62 26.83 -8.34 -2.24
C GLU A 62 25.90 -9.19 -1.37
N VAL A 63 25.77 -8.87 -0.07
CA VAL A 63 24.92 -9.60 0.88
C VAL A 63 23.44 -9.60 0.48
N SER A 64 22.78 -10.74 0.65
CA SER A 64 21.32 -10.83 0.50
C SER A 64 20.59 -10.20 1.70
N SER A 65 19.33 -9.78 1.51
CA SER A 65 18.53 -9.20 2.60
C SER A 65 18.35 -10.15 3.79
N ASP A 66 18.22 -11.47 3.53
CA ASP A 66 18.03 -12.48 4.56
C ASP A 66 19.30 -12.68 5.40
N GLU A 67 20.47 -12.74 4.74
CA GLU A 67 21.77 -12.84 5.43
C GLU A 67 22.09 -11.56 6.20
N LEU A 68 21.77 -10.39 5.62
CA LEU A 68 21.91 -9.10 6.27
C LEU A 68 21.05 -9.01 7.54
N PHE A 69 19.81 -9.49 7.46
CA PHE A 69 18.90 -9.53 8.60
C PHE A 69 19.40 -10.47 9.70
N GLN A 70 19.83 -11.68 9.33
CA GLN A 70 20.39 -12.62 10.30
C GLN A 70 21.64 -12.04 10.98
N ARG A 71 22.53 -11.39 10.20
CA ARG A 71 23.73 -10.76 10.73
C ARG A 71 23.41 -9.63 11.70
N TRP A 72 22.38 -8.85 11.42
CA TRP A 72 21.90 -7.81 12.31
C TRP A 72 21.30 -8.39 13.61
N GLN A 73 20.55 -9.49 13.54
CA GLN A 73 20.01 -10.15 14.74
C GLN A 73 21.12 -10.62 15.68
N ASP A 74 22.16 -11.24 15.12
CA ASP A 74 23.32 -11.68 15.87
C ASP A 74 23.99 -10.49 16.58
N ILE A 75 24.19 -9.39 15.86
CA ILE A 75 24.80 -8.17 16.42
C ILE A 75 23.92 -7.53 17.49
N VAL A 76 22.60 -7.46 17.32
CA VAL A 76 21.69 -6.94 18.35
C VAL A 76 21.77 -7.78 19.62
N SER A 77 21.81 -9.10 19.46
CA SER A 77 21.96 -10.04 20.57
C SER A 77 23.32 -9.84 21.28
N ASP A 78 24.42 -9.76 20.53
CA ASP A 78 25.77 -9.57 21.07
C ASP A 78 25.89 -8.28 21.91
N TYR A 79 25.18 -7.23 21.50
CA TYR A 79 25.16 -5.95 22.19
C TYR A 79 24.08 -5.84 23.27
N ASN A 80 23.25 -6.87 23.45
CA ASN A 80 22.05 -6.83 24.28
C ASN A 80 21.17 -5.60 23.99
N ALA A 81 21.14 -5.14 22.74
CA ALA A 81 20.53 -3.86 22.38
C ALA A 81 18.98 -3.90 22.46
N SER A 82 18.42 -5.09 22.65
CA SER A 82 16.99 -5.35 22.87
C SER A 82 16.54 -5.22 24.33
N ASP A 83 17.48 -5.14 25.27
CA ASP A 83 17.21 -4.86 26.67
C ASP A 83 16.95 -3.35 26.85
N PRO A 84 15.78 -2.93 27.36
CA PRO A 84 15.44 -1.52 27.53
C PRO A 84 16.41 -0.71 28.39
N GLU A 85 17.22 -1.36 29.23
CA GLU A 85 18.27 -0.69 30.02
C GLU A 85 19.55 -0.44 29.20
N VAL A 86 19.77 -1.20 28.13
CA VAL A 86 20.98 -1.17 27.30
C VAL A 86 20.75 -0.49 25.96
N GLY A 87 19.60 -0.71 25.33
CA GLY A 87 19.33 -0.24 23.98
C GLY A 87 17.88 0.02 23.67
N TYR A 88 17.66 0.48 22.43
CA TYR A 88 16.38 0.90 21.91
C TYR A 88 15.78 -0.08 20.90
N ASN A 89 16.46 -1.18 20.58
CA ASN A 89 15.90 -2.25 19.75
C ASN A 89 14.83 -2.99 20.56
N MET A 90 13.75 -3.49 19.94
CA MET A 90 12.72 -4.28 20.64
C MET A 90 12.60 -5.69 20.05
N PRO A 91 12.16 -6.68 20.85
CA PRO A 91 11.83 -8.02 20.35
C PRO A 91 10.70 -8.03 19.30
N SER A 92 9.81 -7.02 19.35
CA SER A 92 8.69 -6.83 18.43
C SER A 92 8.98 -5.80 17.34
N ASP A 93 10.16 -5.17 17.35
CA ASP A 93 10.61 -4.36 16.22
C ASP A 93 10.97 -5.36 15.11
N ASN A 94 9.95 -5.84 14.41
CA ASN A 94 10.15 -6.42 13.10
C ASN A 94 10.80 -5.32 12.28
N LEU A 95 12.12 -5.40 12.10
CA LEU A 95 12.87 -4.44 11.28
C LEU A 95 12.48 -4.45 9.81
N LYS A 96 11.35 -5.04 9.39
CA LYS A 96 10.68 -4.57 8.18
C LYS A 96 10.35 -3.07 8.20
N ALA A 97 10.39 -2.39 9.35
CA ALA A 97 10.19 -0.94 9.44
C ALA A 97 11.49 -0.11 9.56
N VAL A 98 12.62 -0.68 10.01
CA VAL A 98 13.91 0.04 10.17
C VAL A 98 15.04 -0.53 9.29
N CYS A 99 14.79 -1.68 8.66
CA CYS A 99 15.51 -2.27 7.53
C CYS A 99 14.48 -2.54 6.42
N LYS A 100 14.12 -1.55 5.63
CA LYS A 100 13.60 -1.89 4.31
C LYS A 100 14.77 -1.95 3.35
N ALA A 101 15.33 -3.14 3.18
CA ALA A 101 15.51 -3.56 1.80
C ALA A 101 14.08 -3.55 1.23
N ASP A 102 13.68 -2.46 0.57
CA ASP A 102 12.30 -2.18 0.16
C ASP A 102 11.63 -3.45 -0.33
N GLY A 103 10.76 -4.06 0.50
CA GLY A 103 9.97 -5.17 0.00
C GLY A 103 9.13 -4.67 -1.16
N TRP A 104 8.77 -5.57 -2.05
CA TRP A 104 8.01 -5.18 -3.22
C TRP A 104 6.70 -4.53 -2.79
N LYS A 105 6.46 -3.33 -3.30
CA LYS A 105 5.18 -2.65 -3.23
C LYS A 105 4.51 -2.77 -4.58
N PHE A 106 3.23 -3.13 -4.62
CA PHE A 106 2.48 -3.31 -5.85
C PHE A 106 1.24 -2.43 -5.90
N GLY A 107 1.00 -1.88 -7.09
CA GLY A 107 -0.31 -1.44 -7.52
C GLY A 107 -0.90 -2.44 -8.51
N VAL A 108 -2.16 -2.81 -8.31
CA VAL A 108 -2.81 -3.86 -9.09
C VAL A 108 -4.20 -3.43 -9.55
N ASP A 109 -4.52 -3.71 -10.80
CA ASP A 109 -5.87 -3.56 -11.34
C ASP A 109 -6.30 -4.79 -12.18
N GLY A 110 -7.60 -5.04 -12.20
CA GLY A 110 -8.21 -6.16 -12.91
C GLY A 110 -8.33 -5.90 -14.41
N CYS A 111 -7.63 -6.69 -15.22
CA CYS A 111 -7.77 -6.66 -16.68
C CYS A 111 -8.42 -7.95 -17.20
N ARG A 112 -8.64 -8.03 -18.52
CA ARG A 112 -9.30 -9.18 -19.14
C ARG A 112 -8.45 -10.47 -19.10
N ALA A 113 -7.13 -10.34 -18.99
CA ALA A 113 -6.22 -11.47 -18.93
C ALA A 113 -5.87 -11.93 -17.50
N GLY A 114 -6.41 -11.27 -16.47
CA GLY A 114 -6.05 -11.50 -15.08
C GLY A 114 -5.87 -10.18 -14.35
N TRP A 115 -4.74 -10.00 -13.70
CA TRP A 115 -4.41 -8.81 -12.92
C TRP A 115 -3.16 -8.18 -13.50
N PHE A 116 -3.26 -6.91 -13.91
CA PHE A 116 -2.10 -6.14 -14.30
C PHE A 116 -1.49 -5.54 -13.05
N TYR A 117 -0.20 -5.81 -12.83
CA TYR A 117 0.55 -5.28 -11.69
C TYR A 117 1.64 -4.33 -12.18
N ILE A 118 1.93 -3.34 -11.35
CA ILE A 118 3.17 -2.58 -11.39
C ILE A 118 3.76 -2.66 -9.99
N GLY A 119 4.98 -3.16 -9.89
CA GLY A 119 5.73 -3.33 -8.66
C GLY A 119 6.94 -2.44 -8.61
N SER A 120 7.31 -2.02 -7.41
CA SER A 120 8.56 -1.31 -7.13
C SER A 120 9.28 -1.89 -5.92
N GLN A 121 10.60 -1.94 -6.00
CA GLN A 121 11.52 -2.21 -4.91
C GLN A 121 12.73 -1.29 -5.11
N GLY A 122 12.84 -0.23 -4.31
CA GLY A 122 13.78 0.87 -4.57
C GLY A 122 13.60 1.44 -5.98
N SER A 123 14.67 1.41 -6.78
CA SER A 123 14.66 1.85 -8.19
C SER A 123 14.22 0.77 -9.19
N ASP A 124 14.06 -0.50 -8.77
CA ASP A 124 13.61 -1.58 -9.65
C ASP A 124 12.09 -1.50 -9.84
N ILE A 125 11.67 -1.33 -11.10
CA ILE A 125 10.27 -1.27 -11.51
C ILE A 125 9.97 -2.47 -12.41
N LYS A 126 8.95 -3.25 -12.03
CA LYS A 126 8.50 -4.40 -12.81
C LYS A 126 7.01 -4.30 -13.05
N TYR A 127 6.57 -4.61 -14.26
CA TYR A 127 5.15 -4.70 -14.57
C TYR A 127 4.84 -5.99 -15.32
N GLY A 128 3.59 -6.43 -15.27
CA GLY A 128 3.20 -7.65 -15.94
C GLY A 128 1.75 -8.02 -15.69
N ILE A 129 1.37 -9.18 -16.22
CA ILE A 129 0.06 -9.78 -15.95
C ILE A 129 0.28 -11.10 -15.23
N VAL A 130 -0.49 -11.30 -14.16
CA VAL A 130 -0.68 -12.59 -13.48
C VAL A 130 -2.14 -13.01 -13.65
N LYS A 131 -2.42 -14.32 -13.69
CA LYS A 131 -3.81 -14.80 -13.83
C LYS A 131 -4.59 -14.63 -12.54
N THR A 132 -3.92 -14.78 -11.40
CA THR A 132 -4.50 -14.66 -10.07
C THR A 132 -3.61 -13.82 -9.16
N ILE A 133 -4.16 -13.24 -8.10
CA ILE A 133 -3.40 -12.53 -7.07
C ILE A 133 -2.44 -13.48 -6.35
N ALA A 134 -2.83 -14.74 -6.11
CA ALA A 134 -1.93 -15.74 -5.52
C ALA A 134 -0.65 -15.93 -6.36
N GLU A 135 -0.75 -15.91 -7.69
CA GLU A 135 0.41 -16.01 -8.58
C GLU A 135 1.38 -14.82 -8.41
N LEU A 136 0.91 -13.65 -7.98
CA LEU A 136 1.79 -12.51 -7.63
C LEU A 136 2.72 -12.87 -6.46
N PHE A 137 2.17 -13.48 -5.41
CA PHE A 137 2.92 -13.93 -4.22
C PHE A 137 3.79 -15.17 -4.50
N ASP A 138 3.44 -15.98 -5.50
CA ASP A 138 4.32 -17.04 -5.98
C ASP A 138 5.53 -16.47 -6.70
N ARG A 139 5.32 -15.46 -7.57
CA ARG A 139 6.32 -14.86 -8.44
C ARG A 139 7.30 -13.95 -7.69
N PHE A 140 6.83 -13.19 -6.71
CA PHE A 140 7.64 -12.24 -5.95
C PHE A 140 7.78 -12.69 -4.50
N LYS A 141 8.99 -12.54 -3.96
CA LYS A 141 9.29 -12.75 -2.54
C LYS A 141 9.52 -11.40 -1.87
N ASN A 142 9.35 -11.37 -0.56
CA ASN A 142 9.43 -10.15 0.25
C ASN A 142 8.47 -9.04 -0.26
N ILE A 143 7.18 -9.36 -0.40
CA ILE A 143 6.15 -8.36 -0.71
C ILE A 143 5.78 -7.66 0.59
N ASP A 144 5.88 -6.33 0.58
CA ASP A 144 5.52 -5.49 1.72
C ASP A 144 4.08 -5.01 1.65
N GLU A 145 3.61 -4.67 0.46
CA GLU A 145 2.30 -4.05 0.28
C GLU A 145 1.75 -4.28 -1.12
N VAL A 146 0.45 -4.53 -1.22
CA VAL A 146 -0.30 -4.65 -2.45
C VAL A 146 -1.55 -3.80 -2.32
N VAL A 147 -1.61 -2.70 -3.07
CA VAL A 147 -2.83 -1.90 -3.19
C VAL A 147 -3.55 -2.32 -4.48
N ILE A 148 -4.85 -2.58 -4.39
CA ILE A 148 -5.63 -3.15 -5.49
C ILE A 148 -6.99 -2.47 -5.68
N ASP A 149 -7.38 -2.21 -6.93
CA ASP A 149 -8.72 -1.70 -7.27
C ASP A 149 -9.75 -2.84 -7.32
N ILE A 150 -10.16 -3.30 -6.14
CA ILE A 150 -11.24 -4.26 -5.98
C ILE A 150 -11.89 -4.08 -4.61
N PRO A 151 -13.22 -4.23 -4.48
CA PRO A 151 -13.87 -4.26 -3.17
C PRO A 151 -13.28 -5.37 -2.27
N ILE A 152 -12.77 -4.98 -1.10
CA ILE A 152 -12.28 -5.84 -0.03
C ILE A 152 -13.11 -5.61 1.23
N GLY A 153 -13.45 -6.71 1.90
CA GLY A 153 -14.36 -6.69 3.04
C GLY A 153 -15.81 -6.49 2.62
N LEU A 154 -16.69 -7.41 2.98
CA LEU A 154 -18.05 -7.48 2.46
C LEU A 154 -19.08 -7.73 3.56
N HIS A 155 -20.24 -7.10 3.43
CA HIS A 155 -21.41 -7.45 4.24
C HIS A 155 -21.95 -8.83 3.86
N ASP A 156 -22.43 -9.59 4.83
CA ASP A 156 -23.15 -10.85 4.58
C ASP A 156 -24.61 -10.62 4.16
N GLU A 157 -25.24 -9.58 4.71
CA GLU A 157 -26.62 -9.19 4.44
C GLU A 157 -26.85 -7.70 4.76
N GLY A 158 -28.05 -7.21 4.46
CA GLY A 158 -28.47 -5.86 4.79
C GLY A 158 -28.41 -4.87 3.63
N ALA A 159 -29.28 -3.85 3.68
CA ALA A 159 -29.43 -2.87 2.61
C ALA A 159 -28.39 -1.73 2.64
N GLN A 160 -27.55 -1.71 3.68
CA GLN A 160 -26.54 -0.68 3.92
C GLN A 160 -25.37 -0.87 2.96
N ALA A 161 -24.93 0.22 2.35
CA ALA A 161 -23.67 0.22 1.61
C ALA A 161 -22.51 0.29 2.59
N ARG A 162 -21.33 -0.22 2.19
CA ARG A 162 -20.11 -0.06 2.97
C ARG A 162 -19.86 1.43 3.23
N SER A 163 -19.37 1.75 4.42
CA SER A 163 -19.07 3.13 4.80
C SER A 163 -18.04 3.76 3.86
N CYS A 164 -17.03 2.99 3.44
CA CYS A 164 -16.04 3.41 2.45
C CYS A 164 -16.69 3.81 1.11
N ASP A 165 -17.55 2.95 0.55
CA ASP A 165 -18.29 3.25 -0.69
C ASP A 165 -19.09 4.54 -0.58
N SER A 166 -19.81 4.72 0.54
CA SER A 166 -20.67 5.89 0.77
C SER A 166 -19.86 7.18 0.88
N LEU A 167 -18.72 7.15 1.57
CA LEU A 167 -17.83 8.29 1.73
C LEU A 167 -17.12 8.63 0.41
N ALA A 168 -16.61 7.63 -0.31
CA ALA A 168 -16.00 7.81 -1.63
C ALA A 168 -16.99 8.43 -2.62
N ARG A 169 -18.24 7.92 -2.66
CA ARG A 169 -19.33 8.51 -3.47
C ARG A 169 -19.57 9.98 -3.18
N LYS A 170 -19.49 10.37 -1.91
CA LYS A 170 -19.67 11.76 -1.47
C LYS A 170 -18.49 12.63 -1.89
N ALA A 171 -17.27 12.17 -1.67
CA ALA A 171 -16.03 12.87 -2.04
C ALA A 171 -15.93 13.07 -3.56
N LEU A 172 -16.44 12.12 -4.35
CA LEU A 172 -16.35 12.14 -5.80
C LEU A 172 -17.45 12.93 -6.50
N LYS A 173 -18.36 13.62 -5.80
CA LYS A 173 -19.44 14.39 -6.48
C LYS A 173 -18.85 15.46 -7.43
N PRO A 174 -19.38 15.58 -8.67
CA PRO A 174 -20.60 14.96 -9.21
C PRO A 174 -20.42 13.55 -9.82
N ARG A 175 -19.21 12.99 -9.79
CA ARG A 175 -18.82 11.69 -10.34
C ARG A 175 -19.03 10.51 -9.40
N GLY A 176 -19.74 10.67 -8.28
CA GLY A 176 -19.96 9.59 -7.30
C GLY A 176 -20.54 8.29 -7.86
N SER A 177 -21.17 8.29 -9.04
CA SER A 177 -21.61 7.07 -9.71
C SER A 177 -20.49 6.14 -10.18
N THR A 178 -19.23 6.58 -10.20
CA THR A 178 -18.07 5.73 -10.52
C THR A 178 -17.78 4.70 -9.43
N VAL A 179 -18.14 4.99 -8.17
CA VAL A 179 -18.02 4.04 -7.07
C VAL A 179 -19.27 3.17 -7.06
N PHE A 180 -19.20 1.94 -7.56
CA PHE A 180 -20.32 1.01 -7.50
C PHE A 180 -20.44 0.41 -6.09
N PRO A 181 -21.66 0.12 -5.58
CA PRO A 181 -21.78 -0.54 -4.29
C PRO A 181 -21.23 -1.96 -4.39
N ALA A 182 -20.41 -2.37 -3.42
CA ALA A 182 -19.97 -3.76 -3.33
C ALA A 182 -21.17 -4.71 -3.15
N PRO A 183 -21.11 -5.93 -3.72
CA PRO A 183 -22.13 -6.94 -3.46
C PRO A 183 -22.07 -7.44 -2.01
N VAL A 184 -23.15 -8.04 -1.51
CA VAL A 184 -23.07 -8.86 -0.30
C VAL A 184 -22.37 -10.19 -0.62
N ARG A 185 -21.57 -10.71 0.31
CA ARG A 185 -20.71 -11.89 0.10
C ARG A 185 -21.44 -13.10 -0.50
N PRO A 186 -22.67 -13.46 -0.08
CA PRO A 186 -23.39 -14.60 -0.67
C PRO A 186 -23.65 -14.48 -2.18
N CYS A 187 -23.66 -13.27 -2.76
CA CYS A 187 -23.86 -13.09 -4.19
C CYS A 187 -22.68 -13.60 -5.03
N LEU A 188 -21.47 -13.66 -4.46
CA LEU A 188 -20.26 -14.07 -5.18
C LEU A 188 -20.27 -15.55 -5.61
N TYR A 189 -21.14 -16.35 -4.99
CA TYR A 189 -21.26 -17.79 -5.23
C TYR A 189 -22.46 -18.15 -6.12
N ALA A 190 -23.14 -17.15 -6.69
CA ALA A 190 -24.19 -17.39 -7.68
C ALA A 190 -23.60 -17.87 -9.00
N ASP A 191 -24.28 -18.82 -9.65
CA ASP A 191 -23.87 -19.35 -10.96
C ASP A 191 -24.28 -18.44 -12.11
N THR A 192 -25.35 -17.65 -11.91
CA THR A 192 -25.88 -16.74 -12.93
C THR A 192 -26.18 -15.34 -12.39
N TYR A 193 -26.28 -14.36 -13.29
CA TYR A 193 -26.66 -12.99 -12.95
C TYR A 193 -28.08 -12.92 -12.35
N GLU A 194 -29.00 -13.73 -12.85
CA GLU A 194 -30.37 -13.81 -12.35
C GLU A 194 -30.42 -14.40 -10.94
N GLU A 195 -29.57 -15.39 -10.65
CA GLU A 195 -29.40 -15.92 -9.30
C GLU A 195 -28.78 -14.88 -8.36
N ALA A 196 -27.70 -14.23 -8.78
CA ALA A 196 -27.06 -13.16 -8.01
C ALA A 196 -28.06 -12.05 -7.67
N CYS A 197 -28.89 -11.63 -8.63
CA CYS A 197 -29.92 -10.62 -8.40
C CYS A 197 -30.99 -11.10 -7.42
N ARG A 198 -31.43 -12.36 -7.50
CA ARG A 198 -32.39 -12.95 -6.54
C ARG A 198 -31.81 -12.99 -5.13
N ILE A 199 -30.54 -13.38 -4.98
CA ILE A 199 -29.84 -13.38 -3.69
C ILE A 199 -29.73 -11.96 -3.14
N SER A 200 -29.26 -11.00 -3.95
CA SER A 200 -29.14 -9.60 -3.55
C SER A 200 -30.49 -9.00 -3.15
N GLU A 201 -31.54 -9.21 -3.94
CA GLU A 201 -32.87 -8.68 -3.64
C GLU A 201 -33.43 -9.26 -2.35
N ARG A 202 -33.23 -10.57 -2.11
CA ARG A 202 -33.62 -11.22 -0.86
C ARG A 202 -32.89 -10.70 0.37
N LEU A 203 -31.58 -10.45 0.27
CA LEU A 203 -30.73 -10.07 1.41
C LEU A 203 -30.64 -8.56 1.66
N THR A 204 -30.90 -7.74 0.63
CA THR A 204 -30.66 -6.29 0.67
C THR A 204 -31.86 -5.46 0.22
N GLY A 205 -32.88 -6.09 -0.39
CA GLY A 205 -34.00 -5.38 -1.03
C GLY A 205 -33.63 -4.68 -2.35
N LYS A 206 -32.42 -4.88 -2.88
CA LYS A 206 -31.92 -4.23 -4.10
C LYS A 206 -31.35 -5.27 -5.07
N LYS A 207 -31.51 -5.01 -6.37
CA LYS A 207 -30.86 -5.78 -7.43
C LYS A 207 -29.45 -5.26 -7.70
N LEU A 208 -28.60 -6.14 -8.20
CA LEU A 208 -27.24 -5.81 -8.60
C LEU A 208 -27.23 -5.12 -9.98
N SER A 209 -26.18 -4.37 -10.24
CA SER A 209 -25.89 -3.91 -11.60
C SER A 209 -25.07 -4.97 -12.35
N GLN A 210 -25.17 -4.98 -13.68
CA GLN A 210 -24.31 -5.82 -14.52
C GLN A 210 -22.83 -5.53 -14.30
N GLN A 211 -22.47 -4.27 -14.02
CA GLN A 211 -21.09 -3.86 -13.76
C GLN A 211 -20.54 -4.50 -12.49
N ALA A 212 -21.33 -4.51 -11.40
CA ALA A 212 -20.96 -5.19 -10.17
C ALA A 212 -20.78 -6.71 -10.40
N TYR A 213 -21.72 -7.33 -11.12
CA TYR A 213 -21.64 -8.77 -11.43
C TYR A 213 -20.39 -9.14 -12.25
N ASN A 214 -20.00 -8.30 -13.21
CA ASN A 214 -18.86 -8.59 -14.10
C ASN A 214 -17.51 -8.70 -13.36
N ILE A 215 -17.40 -8.17 -12.14
CA ILE A 215 -16.18 -8.25 -11.32
C ILE A 215 -16.28 -9.30 -10.19
N PHE A 216 -17.38 -10.07 -10.09
CA PHE A 216 -17.58 -11.03 -9.00
C PHE A 216 -16.48 -12.08 -8.89
N ALA A 217 -16.02 -12.61 -10.02
CA ALA A 217 -14.95 -13.60 -10.02
C ALA A 217 -13.68 -13.05 -9.35
N LYS A 218 -13.37 -11.78 -9.58
CA LYS A 218 -12.20 -11.08 -9.01
C LYS A 218 -12.39 -10.74 -7.53
N ILE A 219 -13.58 -10.26 -7.16
CA ILE A 219 -13.92 -10.01 -5.74
C ILE A 219 -13.81 -11.33 -4.96
N ARG A 220 -14.41 -12.41 -5.48
CA ARG A 220 -14.38 -13.73 -4.85
C ARG A 220 -12.95 -14.25 -4.68
N GLU A 221 -12.13 -14.11 -5.71
CA GLU A 221 -10.73 -14.55 -5.66
C GLU A 221 -9.96 -13.88 -4.51
N VAL A 222 -10.12 -12.57 -4.32
CA VAL A 222 -9.46 -11.82 -3.25
C VAL A 222 -10.08 -12.10 -1.88
N ASP A 223 -11.41 -12.17 -1.80
CA ASP A 223 -12.16 -12.50 -0.57
C ASP A 223 -11.78 -13.89 -0.05
N GLU A 224 -11.74 -14.91 -0.91
CA GLU A 224 -11.32 -16.28 -0.56
C GLU A 224 -9.84 -16.32 -0.13
N LEU A 225 -8.97 -15.56 -0.79
CA LEU A 225 -7.55 -15.49 -0.44
C LEU A 225 -7.34 -14.91 0.97
N LEU A 226 -8.00 -13.80 1.29
CA LEU A 226 -7.90 -13.11 2.58
C LEU A 226 -8.60 -13.86 3.73
N GLN A 227 -9.64 -14.63 3.42
CA GLN A 227 -10.24 -15.55 4.38
C GLN A 227 -9.30 -16.70 4.72
N ARG A 228 -8.66 -17.29 3.71
CA ARG A 228 -7.77 -18.46 3.87
C ARG A 228 -6.45 -18.10 4.56
N ASP A 229 -5.90 -16.93 4.27
CA ASP A 229 -4.62 -16.47 4.83
C ASP A 229 -4.77 -15.11 5.50
N ALA A 230 -4.89 -15.14 6.83
CA ALA A 230 -5.04 -13.94 7.63
C ALA A 230 -3.80 -13.03 7.60
N SER A 231 -2.62 -13.55 7.27
CA SER A 231 -1.40 -12.72 7.20
C SER A 231 -1.45 -11.71 6.05
N LEU A 232 -2.13 -12.07 4.95
CA LEU A 232 -2.30 -11.23 3.78
C LEU A 232 -3.22 -10.03 4.02
N ARG A 233 -4.04 -10.03 5.08
CA ARG A 233 -4.91 -8.90 5.45
C ARG A 233 -4.13 -7.64 5.84
N SER A 234 -2.88 -7.81 6.28
CA SER A 234 -1.97 -6.70 6.58
C SER A 234 -1.14 -6.23 5.37
N VAL A 235 -1.24 -6.95 4.25
CA VAL A 235 -0.41 -6.74 3.05
C VAL A 235 -1.25 -6.23 1.88
N ILE A 236 -2.49 -6.72 1.73
CA ILE A 236 -3.38 -6.38 0.62
C ILE A 236 -4.44 -5.40 1.09
N SER A 237 -4.54 -4.25 0.43
CA SER A 237 -5.50 -3.19 0.76
C SER A 237 -6.27 -2.71 -0.48
N GLU A 238 -7.53 -2.32 -0.28
CA GLU A 238 -8.38 -1.78 -1.35
C GLU A 238 -8.04 -0.31 -1.60
N ALA A 239 -8.00 0.08 -2.87
CA ALA A 239 -8.05 1.46 -3.29
C ALA A 239 -9.15 1.67 -4.34
N HIS A 240 -9.47 2.94 -4.60
CA HIS A 240 -10.32 3.34 -5.71
C HIS A 240 -9.62 4.44 -6.52
N PRO A 241 -9.16 4.16 -7.77
CA PRO A 241 -8.31 5.08 -8.53
C PRO A 241 -8.89 6.49 -8.69
N GLU A 242 -10.18 6.63 -8.98
CA GLU A 242 -10.80 7.97 -9.11
C GLU A 242 -10.78 8.75 -7.78
N LEU A 243 -10.85 8.05 -6.63
CA LEU A 243 -10.71 8.68 -5.33
C LEU A 243 -9.24 9.09 -5.10
N GLY A 244 -8.29 8.22 -5.46
CA GLY A 244 -6.86 8.55 -5.44
C GLY A 244 -6.53 9.78 -6.29
N PHE A 245 -7.02 9.84 -7.53
CA PHE A 245 -6.86 11.00 -8.41
C PHE A 245 -7.51 12.26 -7.85
N CYS A 246 -8.67 12.14 -7.19
CA CYS A 246 -9.32 13.26 -6.51
C CYS A 246 -8.41 13.83 -5.40
N MET A 247 -7.76 12.97 -4.60
CA MET A 247 -6.83 13.41 -3.57
C MET A 247 -5.58 14.07 -4.17
N LEU A 248 -5.00 13.46 -5.20
CA LEU A 248 -3.87 14.06 -5.92
C LEU A 248 -4.22 15.40 -6.58
N ASN A 249 -5.49 15.64 -6.89
CA ASN A 249 -6.00 16.89 -7.45
C ASN A 249 -6.57 17.85 -6.39
N GLY A 250 -6.05 17.77 -5.16
CA GLY A 250 -6.41 18.69 -4.07
C GLY A 250 -7.86 18.54 -3.60
N GLY A 251 -8.41 17.32 -3.66
CA GLY A 251 -9.79 17.02 -3.29
C GLY A 251 -10.82 17.32 -4.38
N ASN A 252 -10.40 17.61 -5.61
CA ASN A 252 -11.29 17.90 -6.73
C ASN A 252 -11.41 16.70 -7.69
N PRO A 253 -12.60 16.13 -7.90
CA PRO A 253 -12.79 14.99 -8.82
C PRO A 253 -12.46 15.35 -10.27
N LEU A 254 -11.82 14.44 -11.00
CA LEU A 254 -11.56 14.60 -12.43
C LEU A 254 -12.85 14.46 -13.25
N LEU A 255 -13.13 15.46 -14.09
CA LEU A 255 -14.34 15.47 -14.92
C LEU A 255 -14.13 14.80 -16.28
N THR A 256 -12.87 14.66 -16.72
CA THR A 256 -12.54 13.92 -17.94
C THR A 256 -12.93 12.45 -17.83
N LYS A 257 -13.07 11.79 -18.97
CA LYS A 257 -13.36 10.35 -19.01
C LYS A 257 -12.04 9.58 -19.06
N LYS A 258 -11.84 8.61 -18.15
CA LYS A 258 -10.61 7.81 -18.08
C LYS A 258 -10.25 7.05 -19.36
N LYS A 259 -11.24 6.78 -20.22
CA LYS A 259 -11.05 6.07 -21.51
C LYS A 259 -10.64 6.96 -22.68
N ASN A 260 -10.70 8.29 -22.52
CA ASN A 260 -10.34 9.25 -23.55
C ASN A 260 -8.86 9.62 -23.42
N SER A 261 -8.21 9.99 -24.53
CA SER A 261 -6.82 10.45 -24.57
C SER A 261 -6.54 11.55 -23.54
N ASP A 262 -7.42 12.56 -23.49
CA ASP A 262 -7.24 13.72 -22.63
C ASP A 262 -7.38 13.35 -21.16
N GLY A 263 -8.25 12.37 -20.84
CA GLY A 263 -8.42 11.88 -19.47
C GLY A 263 -7.29 10.99 -19.00
N ILE A 264 -6.66 10.24 -19.91
CA ILE A 264 -5.40 9.54 -19.62
C ILE A 264 -4.28 10.54 -19.38
N ALA A 265 -4.12 11.54 -20.26
CA ALA A 265 -3.08 12.54 -20.15
C ALA A 265 -3.17 13.34 -18.83
N GLU A 266 -4.38 13.73 -18.42
CA GLU A 266 -4.62 14.39 -17.13
C GLU A 266 -4.19 13.53 -15.93
N ARG A 267 -4.52 12.24 -15.94
CA ARG A 267 -4.13 11.29 -14.87
C ARG A 267 -2.62 11.06 -14.83
N LEU A 268 -1.98 10.87 -16.00
CA LEU A 268 -0.53 10.71 -16.10
C LEU A 268 0.20 11.96 -15.62
N ALA A 269 -0.31 13.17 -15.90
CA ALA A 269 0.27 14.41 -15.38
C ALA A 269 0.24 14.46 -13.85
N LEU A 270 -0.85 14.01 -13.22
CA LEU A 270 -0.95 13.94 -11.76
C LEU A 270 0.00 12.90 -11.16
N LEU A 271 0.09 11.72 -11.77
CA LEU A 271 0.98 10.63 -11.34
C LEU A 271 2.45 10.99 -11.48
N LYS A 272 2.84 11.67 -12.57
CA LYS A 272 4.23 12.06 -12.84
C LYS A 272 4.90 12.82 -11.69
N ARG A 273 4.12 13.56 -10.89
CA ARG A 273 4.62 14.29 -9.71
C ARG A 273 5.19 13.39 -8.61
N TYR A 274 4.78 12.12 -8.59
CA TYR A 274 5.17 11.13 -7.57
C TYR A 274 5.86 9.90 -8.19
N LEU A 275 5.50 9.57 -9.43
CA LEU A 275 6.06 8.48 -10.22
C LEU A 275 6.61 9.07 -11.52
N GLU A 276 7.84 9.61 -11.50
CA GLU A 276 8.41 10.34 -12.65
C GLU A 276 8.40 9.50 -13.95
N TRP A 277 8.62 8.19 -13.82
CA TRP A 277 8.62 7.20 -14.90
C TRP A 277 7.24 6.84 -15.45
N ALA A 278 6.13 7.29 -14.83
CA ALA A 278 4.78 6.87 -15.20
C ALA A 278 4.42 7.08 -16.68
N PRO A 279 4.72 8.23 -17.33
CA PRO A 279 4.44 8.40 -18.75
C PRO A 279 5.19 7.40 -19.65
N GLN A 280 6.45 7.11 -19.32
CA GLN A 280 7.27 6.17 -20.09
C GLN A 280 6.75 4.74 -19.94
N LEU A 281 6.48 4.27 -18.72
CA LEU A 281 5.94 2.93 -18.50
C LEU A 281 4.57 2.76 -19.17
N TYR A 282 3.76 3.82 -19.22
CA TYR A 282 2.49 3.80 -19.94
C TYR A 282 2.69 3.54 -21.44
N GLU A 283 3.64 4.22 -22.08
CA GLU A 283 3.96 4.00 -23.50
C GLU A 283 4.51 2.59 -23.74
N GLU A 284 5.40 2.11 -22.88
CA GLU A 284 5.96 0.76 -22.95
C GLU A 284 4.88 -0.32 -22.81
N ALA A 285 4.04 -0.24 -21.77
CA ALA A 285 2.97 -1.21 -21.53
C ALA A 285 1.90 -1.20 -22.64
N THR A 286 1.57 -0.03 -23.19
CA THR A 286 0.62 0.07 -24.32
C THR A 286 1.22 -0.42 -25.65
N GLY A 287 2.53 -0.38 -25.81
CA GLY A 287 3.24 -1.02 -26.93
C GLY A 287 3.36 -2.54 -26.77
N GLN A 288 3.49 -3.03 -25.53
CA GLN A 288 3.68 -4.45 -25.23
C GLN A 288 2.38 -5.25 -25.25
N TYR A 289 1.29 -4.70 -24.71
CA TYR A 289 0.02 -5.42 -24.58
C TYR A 289 -1.02 -4.90 -25.55
N ALA A 290 -1.68 -5.83 -26.26
CA ALA A 290 -2.81 -5.50 -27.10
C ALA A 290 -3.98 -4.97 -26.25
N ARG A 291 -4.69 -3.95 -26.74
CA ARG A 291 -5.84 -3.33 -26.03
C ARG A 291 -6.94 -4.33 -25.62
N GLN A 292 -7.04 -5.45 -26.33
CA GLN A 292 -7.98 -6.51 -25.99
C GLN A 292 -7.59 -7.23 -24.68
N VAL A 293 -6.30 -7.32 -24.39
CA VAL A 293 -5.73 -8.00 -23.22
C VAL A 293 -5.72 -7.06 -22.01
N LEU A 294 -5.24 -5.84 -22.22
CA LEU A 294 -5.06 -4.81 -21.19
C LEU A 294 -5.65 -3.49 -21.69
N ALA A 295 -6.64 -2.94 -20.99
CA ALA A 295 -7.16 -1.64 -21.38
C ALA A 295 -6.17 -0.53 -20.97
N LYS A 296 -6.25 0.60 -21.68
CA LYS A 296 -5.37 1.75 -21.43
C LYS A 296 -5.60 2.36 -20.05
N ASP A 297 -6.85 2.39 -19.60
CA ASP A 297 -7.22 2.87 -18.28
C ASP A 297 -6.70 1.96 -17.15
N ASP A 298 -6.73 0.64 -17.33
CA ASP A 298 -6.25 -0.33 -16.34
C ASP A 298 -4.76 -0.12 -15.95
N ILE A 299 -3.92 0.32 -16.91
CA ILE A 299 -2.51 0.65 -16.64
C ILE A 299 -2.39 1.83 -15.67
N VAL A 300 -3.20 2.86 -15.90
CA VAL A 300 -3.21 4.10 -15.11
C VAL A 300 -3.81 3.85 -13.72
N ASP A 301 -4.82 2.99 -13.64
CA ASP A 301 -5.45 2.59 -12.39
C ASP A 301 -4.49 1.76 -11.53
N ALA A 302 -3.71 0.83 -12.12
CA ALA A 302 -2.63 0.13 -11.43
C ALA A 302 -1.50 1.08 -10.97
N MET A 303 -1.13 2.11 -11.75
CA MET A 303 -0.18 3.14 -11.32
C MET A 303 -0.68 3.93 -10.12
N MET A 304 -1.97 4.29 -10.09
CA MET A 304 -2.57 4.98 -8.95
C MET A 304 -2.52 4.10 -7.70
N CYS A 305 -2.82 2.81 -7.83
CA CYS A 305 -2.68 1.87 -6.73
C CYS A 305 -1.22 1.82 -6.22
N LEU A 306 -0.22 1.76 -7.10
CA LEU A 306 1.19 1.76 -6.69
C LEU A 306 1.58 3.07 -6.02
N CYS A 307 1.10 4.20 -6.54
CA CYS A 307 1.33 5.52 -5.95
C CYS A 307 0.81 5.57 -4.49
N ILE A 308 -0.34 4.94 -4.22
CA ILE A 308 -0.85 4.79 -2.85
C ILE A 308 0.06 3.88 -2.02
N ALA A 309 0.51 2.73 -2.55
CA ALA A 309 1.42 1.83 -1.84
C ALA A 309 2.76 2.51 -1.48
N GLN A 310 3.28 3.34 -2.38
CA GLN A 310 4.54 4.06 -2.20
C GLN A 310 4.42 5.29 -1.28
N ALA A 311 3.22 5.78 -1.01
CA ALA A 311 3.02 6.97 -0.19
C ALA A 311 3.72 6.86 1.17
N PRO A 312 4.26 7.97 1.71
CA PRO A 312 4.75 7.99 3.08
C PRO A 312 3.63 7.63 4.07
N GLU A 313 3.94 6.86 5.10
CA GLU A 313 2.91 6.37 6.07
C GLU A 313 2.09 7.52 6.69
N ARG A 314 2.72 8.67 6.97
CA ARG A 314 2.06 9.87 7.51
C ARG A 314 1.07 10.53 6.54
N GLU A 315 1.15 10.20 5.25
CA GLU A 315 0.31 10.73 4.16
C GLU A 315 -0.65 9.65 3.63
N LYS A 316 -0.63 8.45 4.23
CA LYS A 316 -1.64 7.41 3.98
C LYS A 316 -2.80 7.61 4.93
N GLU A 317 -3.99 7.56 4.37
CA GLU A 317 -5.24 7.61 5.14
C GLU A 317 -6.17 6.47 4.70
N THR A 318 -7.11 6.12 5.57
CA THR A 318 -8.19 5.18 5.25
C THR A 318 -9.53 5.87 5.26
N VAL A 319 -10.42 5.42 4.38
CA VAL A 319 -11.81 5.86 4.33
C VAL A 319 -12.70 4.63 4.55
N PRO A 320 -13.41 4.51 5.68
CA PRO A 320 -13.46 5.42 6.84
C PRO A 320 -12.22 5.32 7.76
N ALA A 321 -12.09 6.30 8.65
CA ALA A 321 -11.23 6.25 9.84
C ALA A 321 -12.10 6.52 11.09
N PRO A 322 -12.17 5.62 12.09
CA PRO A 322 -11.48 4.33 12.18
C PRO A 322 -11.98 3.30 11.15
N VAL A 323 -11.13 2.33 10.82
CA VAL A 323 -11.44 1.21 9.92
C VAL A 323 -12.55 0.34 10.51
N ILE A 324 -13.48 -0.09 9.66
CA ILE A 324 -14.54 -1.04 10.00
C ILE A 324 -14.17 -2.39 9.40
N HIS A 325 -14.40 -3.48 10.12
CA HIS A 325 -14.15 -4.84 9.65
C HIS A 325 -15.46 -5.57 9.37
N ASP A 326 -15.44 -6.50 8.42
CA ASP A 326 -16.57 -7.38 8.15
C ASP A 326 -16.66 -8.55 9.15
N GLY A 327 -17.64 -9.44 8.95
CA GLY A 327 -17.85 -10.61 9.80
C GLY A 327 -16.70 -11.63 9.80
N GLN A 328 -15.76 -11.56 8.84
CA GLN A 328 -14.57 -12.40 8.76
C GLN A 328 -13.33 -11.72 9.35
N GLY A 329 -13.45 -10.48 9.83
CA GLY A 329 -12.33 -9.66 10.29
C GLY A 329 -11.46 -9.14 9.15
N ILE A 330 -12.03 -8.93 7.96
CA ILE A 330 -11.36 -8.27 6.82
C ILE A 330 -11.78 -6.79 6.81
N GLU A 331 -10.83 -5.90 6.54
CA GLU A 331 -11.07 -4.46 6.50
C GLU A 331 -12.05 -4.07 5.38
N MET A 332 -13.01 -3.20 5.72
CA MET A 332 -13.94 -2.54 4.79
C MET A 332 -13.56 -1.06 4.65
N ALA A 333 -12.37 -0.81 4.07
CA ALA A 333 -11.81 0.51 3.90
C ALA A 333 -11.13 0.69 2.54
N MET A 334 -11.16 1.93 2.03
CA MET A 334 -10.33 2.34 0.88
C MET A 334 -9.12 3.12 1.40
N HIS A 335 -7.93 2.71 0.99
CA HIS A 335 -6.68 3.40 1.29
C HIS A 335 -6.45 4.49 0.24
N ILE A 336 -6.02 5.66 0.71
CA ILE A 336 -5.77 6.82 -0.11
C ILE A 336 -4.42 7.45 0.24
N PHE A 337 -3.85 8.13 -0.75
CA PHE A 337 -2.70 8.99 -0.57
C PHE A 337 -3.17 10.45 -0.52
N SER A 338 -2.96 11.08 0.63
CA SER A 338 -3.32 12.46 0.95
C SER A 338 -2.03 13.27 1.10
N PRO A 339 -1.44 13.75 -0.01
CA PRO A 339 -0.19 14.50 0.05
C PRO A 339 -0.40 15.78 0.87
N SER A 340 0.51 16.07 1.79
CA SER A 340 0.50 17.33 2.52
C SER A 340 0.52 18.47 1.51
N GLN A 341 -0.42 19.42 1.61
CA GLN A 341 -0.40 20.59 0.73
C GLN A 341 0.97 21.25 0.86
N GLN A 342 1.75 21.24 -0.22
CA GLN A 342 2.91 22.12 -0.32
C GLN A 342 2.34 23.54 -0.18
N THR A 343 2.50 24.13 1.00
CA THR A 343 2.39 25.57 1.16
C THR A 343 3.42 26.15 0.21
N GLY A 344 2.96 26.61 -0.95
CA GLY A 344 3.80 27.35 -1.87
C GLY A 344 4.26 28.61 -1.14
N ASP A 345 5.56 28.68 -0.88
CA ASP A 345 6.26 29.93 -0.59
C ASP A 345 6.40 30.77 -1.87
#